data_AF-A0A954WWT3-F1
#
_entry.id   AF-A0A954WWT3-F1
#
_cell.length_a   1.000
_cell.length_b   1.000
_cell.length_c   1.000
_cell.angle_alpha   90.00
_cell.angle_beta   90.00
_cell.angle_gamma   90.00
#
_symmetry.space_group_name_H-M   'P 1'
#
loop_
_entity.id
_entity.type
_entity.pdbx_description
1 polymer ?
#
loop_
_entity_poly.entity_id
_entity_poly.type
_entity_poly.pdbx_seq_one_letter_code
_entity_poly.pdbx_strand_id
1 'polypeptide(L)'
;MPQSPRGSLTLHEILSSCGTAKGNLLEAISRCGDEFYSNAAKRLFGGGHVLRKATDAESCWIGARLIWLSPGTKFTTRISIVSSRLDRKLDQHDEWFDALRTAVLRQSARQACFLISSGSTASPYVSRCTELFGRLSVEIVMPSGNDIEAWIRDRIFSVEPTGPTVTLSPPLAGEDGDAVAREIASVPLHDRAMFALSDRIVALRVRRGGHMVMLLQHALQSKVFEPGTIRIHIGSRPEPTANDLLSLGAAGWHIVESKTENASGTAVHAAAYQDRPSIGTIDSIPMKRYLTHWTRRQPGPWPNQAQQEFIDELLLALPSKDRSALASLARITAQQQLLASNRISRSGPPAVSFTSVPLQDWGDRRTFRVHRSRWDFEPYGICIDRDWLERSGTRAVVYGDESTWASLDAEHRPFFQPAKTITKSGDEIDWTEEQEHRHLGNVDLAAIADDAACVFVPTIEEAEHLMQISRWPVIVVGHKKRSA
;
A
#
# COMPACT_ATOMS: atom_id res chain seq x y z
N MET A 1 -19.91 64.79 18.88
CA MET A 1 -19.37 63.48 19.30
C MET A 1 -18.68 62.86 18.11
N PRO A 2 -17.37 62.59 18.16
CA PRO A 2 -16.65 62.11 16.99
C PRO A 2 -16.88 60.61 16.81
N GLN A 3 -17.17 60.23 15.57
CA GLN A 3 -17.11 58.85 15.10
C GLN A 3 -15.63 58.43 15.06
N SER A 4 -15.26 57.39 15.80
CA SER A 4 -13.95 56.76 15.66
C SER A 4 -13.83 56.10 14.28
N PRO A 5 -12.69 56.25 13.59
CA PRO A 5 -12.45 55.53 12.35
C PRO A 5 -12.18 54.07 12.67
N ARG A 6 -12.96 53.15 12.09
CA ARG A 6 -12.58 51.73 12.02
C ARG A 6 -11.44 51.60 11.00
N GLY A 7 -10.22 51.86 11.46
CA GLY A 7 -9.00 51.60 10.70
C GLY A 7 -8.88 50.12 10.42
N SER A 8 -8.85 49.76 9.13
CA SER A 8 -8.49 48.44 8.64
C SER A 8 -6.97 48.31 8.73
N LEU A 9 -6.46 47.46 9.63
CA LEU A 9 -5.05 47.10 9.66
C LEU A 9 -4.81 45.89 8.74
N THR A 10 -3.86 46.02 7.83
CA THR A 10 -3.31 44.94 6.99
C THR A 10 -2.41 44.02 7.84
N LEU A 11 -2.16 42.77 7.42
CA LEU A 11 -1.23 41.87 8.13
C LEU A 11 0.15 42.50 8.31
N HIS A 12 0.58 43.26 7.30
CA HIS A 12 1.83 43.99 7.33
C HIS A 12 1.82 45.02 8.47
N GLU A 13 0.72 45.71 8.74
CA GLU A 13 0.61 46.66 9.85
C GLU A 13 0.47 45.96 11.21
N ILE A 14 -0.15 44.78 11.30
CA ILE A 14 -0.19 43.98 12.54
C ILE A 14 1.20 43.41 12.86
N LEU A 15 1.89 42.87 11.85
CA LEU A 15 3.25 42.36 11.98
C LEU A 15 4.29 43.48 12.16
N SER A 16 4.05 44.68 11.63
CA SER A 16 4.94 45.85 11.81
C SER A 16 4.69 46.61 13.11
N SER A 17 3.45 46.60 13.64
CA SER A 17 3.14 47.17 14.96
C SER A 17 3.56 46.26 16.12
N CYS A 18 3.63 44.95 15.88
CA CYS A 18 4.27 43.98 16.77
C CYS A 18 5.79 43.97 16.51
N GLY A 19 6.49 45.04 16.88
CA GLY A 19 7.93 45.18 16.65
C GLY A 19 8.73 43.93 17.05
N THR A 20 9.43 43.34 16.06
CA THR A 20 10.62 42.45 16.04
C THR A 20 11.04 41.60 17.26
N ALA A 21 10.17 41.30 18.20
CA ALA A 21 10.40 40.34 19.27
C ALA A 21 9.45 39.16 19.09
N LYS A 22 10.04 37.97 18.88
CA LYS A 22 9.42 36.63 18.81
C LYS A 22 8.29 36.34 19.82
N GLY A 23 8.12 37.16 20.87
CA GLY A 23 7.08 37.02 21.88
C GLY A 23 5.68 37.52 21.46
N ASN A 24 5.58 38.57 20.63
CA ASN A 24 4.31 39.30 20.51
C ASN A 24 3.24 38.63 19.64
N LEU A 25 3.60 37.88 18.60
CA LEU A 25 2.60 37.22 17.75
C LEU A 25 1.93 36.06 18.50
N LEU A 26 2.72 35.21 19.18
CA LEU A 26 2.20 34.10 19.98
C LEU A 26 1.44 34.57 21.23
N GLU A 27 1.86 35.67 21.85
CA GLU A 27 1.16 36.27 22.98
C GLU A 27 -0.14 36.97 22.53
N ALA A 28 -0.15 37.63 21.36
CA ALA A 28 -1.36 38.18 20.75
C ALA A 28 -2.33 37.08 20.30
N ILE A 29 -1.83 36.00 19.72
CA ILE A 29 -2.57 34.77 19.43
C ILE A 29 -3.18 34.26 20.75
N SER A 30 -2.37 33.91 21.75
CA SER A 30 -2.81 33.39 23.07
C SER A 30 -3.89 34.24 23.76
N ARG A 31 -3.84 35.58 23.62
CA ARG A 31 -4.82 36.51 24.22
C ARG A 31 -6.10 36.71 23.40
N CYS A 32 -6.10 36.36 22.13
CA CYS A 32 -7.24 36.55 21.24
C CYS A 32 -8.12 35.28 21.22
N GLY A 33 -9.41 35.44 21.51
CA GLY A 33 -10.38 34.32 21.44
C GLY A 33 -10.67 33.84 20.01
N ASP A 34 -11.35 32.70 19.89
CA ASP A 34 -11.64 31.99 18.62
C ASP A 34 -12.19 32.89 17.49
N GLU A 35 -13.01 33.89 17.82
CA GLU A 35 -13.58 34.82 16.85
C GLU A 35 -12.54 35.72 16.16
N PHE A 36 -11.43 36.06 16.83
CA PHE A 36 -10.40 36.92 16.26
C PHE A 36 -9.66 36.22 15.12
N TYR A 37 -9.33 34.93 15.30
CA TYR A 37 -8.61 34.13 14.31
C TYR A 37 -9.41 33.93 13.02
N SER A 38 -10.69 33.61 13.14
CA SER A 38 -11.57 33.44 11.98
C SER A 38 -11.71 34.75 11.21
N ASN A 39 -11.78 35.89 11.91
CA ASN A 39 -11.87 37.20 11.28
C ASN A 39 -10.56 37.65 10.64
N ALA A 40 -9.41 37.37 11.25
CA ALA A 40 -8.10 37.61 10.66
C ALA A 40 -7.92 36.78 9.38
N ALA A 41 -8.19 35.47 9.42
CA ALA A 41 -8.11 34.61 8.24
C ALA A 41 -9.09 35.06 7.14
N LYS A 42 -10.35 35.38 7.48
CA LYS A 42 -11.33 35.90 6.49
C LYS A 42 -10.87 37.18 5.81
N ARG A 43 -10.21 38.10 6.54
CA ARG A 43 -9.71 39.37 6.02
C ARG A 43 -8.48 39.22 5.13
N LEU A 44 -7.64 38.23 5.39
CA LEU A 44 -6.39 38.01 4.66
C LEU A 44 -6.57 37.21 3.38
N PHE A 45 -7.50 36.26 3.36
CA PHE A 45 -7.60 35.26 2.28
C PHE A 45 -8.88 35.34 1.45
N GLY A 46 -9.77 36.29 1.72
CA GLY A 46 -11.03 36.37 0.99
C GLY A 46 -11.95 35.17 1.26
N GLY A 47 -12.43 35.06 2.49
CA GLY A 47 -13.62 34.27 2.85
C GLY A 47 -13.55 32.74 2.65
N GLY A 48 -13.33 31.99 3.73
CA GLY A 48 -13.61 30.55 3.79
C GLY A 48 -12.66 29.73 4.65
N HIS A 49 -11.45 30.24 4.90
CA HIS A 49 -10.50 29.61 5.82
C HIS A 49 -10.95 29.73 7.28
N VAL A 50 -10.62 28.71 8.07
CA VAL A 50 -10.82 28.72 9.53
C VAL A 50 -9.50 28.36 10.20
N LEU A 51 -8.92 29.33 10.91
CA LEU A 51 -7.86 29.11 11.88
C LEU A 51 -8.48 29.13 13.27
N ARG A 52 -8.21 28.10 14.08
CA ARG A 52 -8.64 28.03 15.48
C ARG A 52 -7.66 27.25 16.34
N LYS A 53 -7.76 27.40 17.65
CA LYS A 53 -7.09 26.48 18.59
C LYS A 53 -7.79 25.12 18.58
N ALA A 54 -7.04 24.05 18.83
CA ALA A 54 -7.61 22.77 19.19
C ALA A 54 -8.44 22.94 20.47
N THR A 55 -9.63 22.35 20.50
CA THR A 55 -10.47 22.31 21.71
C THR A 55 -9.79 21.48 22.81
N ASP A 56 -10.29 21.53 24.05
CA ASP A 56 -9.76 20.68 25.13
C ASP A 56 -9.86 19.19 24.79
N ALA A 57 -11.01 18.79 24.23
CA ALA A 57 -11.26 17.43 23.76
C ALA A 57 -10.31 17.01 22.62
N GLU A 58 -9.96 17.91 21.70
CA GLU A 58 -8.96 17.61 20.66
C GLU A 58 -7.54 17.59 21.24
N SER A 59 -7.25 18.50 22.18
CA SER A 59 -5.92 18.67 22.78
C SER A 59 -5.51 17.46 23.61
N CYS A 60 -6.45 16.68 24.16
CA CYS A 60 -6.10 15.41 24.82
C CYS A 60 -5.49 14.39 23.83
N TRP A 61 -5.81 14.50 22.54
CA TRP A 61 -5.27 13.63 21.48
C TRP A 61 -4.03 14.19 20.82
N ILE A 62 -4.03 15.46 20.41
CA ILE A 62 -2.96 16.04 19.59
C ILE A 62 -2.07 17.04 20.34
N GLY A 63 -2.36 17.30 21.61
CA GLY A 63 -1.76 18.38 22.39
C GLY A 63 -2.26 19.76 21.95
N ALA A 64 -1.78 20.79 22.63
CA ALA A 64 -2.07 22.17 22.30
C ALA A 64 -1.54 22.52 20.90
N ARG A 65 -2.44 22.73 19.93
CA ARG A 65 -2.11 23.05 18.54
C ARG A 65 -3.11 24.02 17.94
N LEU A 66 -2.70 24.70 16.88
CA LEU A 66 -3.59 25.38 15.97
C LEU A 66 -4.03 24.43 14.85
N ILE A 67 -5.27 24.60 14.42
CA ILE A 67 -5.88 23.86 13.32
C ILE A 67 -6.27 24.87 12.24
N TRP A 68 -5.76 24.63 11.04
CA TRP A 68 -6.08 25.42 9.84
C TRP A 68 -6.91 24.60 8.87
N LEU A 69 -8.13 25.06 8.56
CA LEU A 69 -9.01 24.46 7.56
C LEU A 69 -9.03 25.33 6.30
N SER A 70 -8.80 24.70 5.15
CA SER A 70 -8.92 25.38 3.85
C SER A 70 -10.39 25.65 3.48
N PRO A 71 -10.66 26.57 2.54
CA PRO A 71 -12.01 26.89 2.06
C PRO A 71 -12.66 25.68 1.38
N GLY A 72 -13.97 25.71 1.24
CA GLY A 72 -14.75 24.64 0.60
C GLY A 72 -15.09 23.46 1.51
N THR A 73 -14.67 23.49 2.77
CA THR A 73 -14.95 22.46 3.79
C THR A 73 -16.33 22.65 4.44
N LYS A 74 -17.42 22.43 3.67
CA LYS A 74 -18.79 22.41 4.21
C LYS A 74 -19.27 20.97 4.37
N PHE A 75 -19.07 20.41 5.55
CA PHE A 75 -19.58 19.10 5.94
C PHE A 75 -20.13 19.15 7.36
N THR A 76 -21.07 18.26 7.68
CA THR A 76 -21.69 18.16 9.01
C THR A 76 -21.09 17.04 9.84
N THR A 77 -20.38 16.10 9.22
CA THR A 77 -19.83 14.92 9.91
C THR A 77 -18.48 14.54 9.32
N ARG A 78 -17.47 14.47 10.17
CA ARG A 78 -16.10 14.04 9.88
C ARG A 78 -15.93 12.58 10.27
N ILE A 79 -15.46 11.77 9.34
CA ILE A 79 -15.34 10.33 9.53
C ILE A 79 -13.90 9.91 9.27
N SER A 80 -13.27 9.25 10.24
CA SER A 80 -12.00 8.57 10.03
C SER A 80 -12.20 7.08 9.87
N ILE A 81 -11.58 6.50 8.85
CA ILE A 81 -11.47 5.06 8.70
C ILE A 81 -10.08 4.63 9.15
N VAL A 82 -10.03 3.83 10.21
CA VAL A 82 -8.78 3.39 10.84
C VAL A 82 -8.60 1.88 10.67
N SER A 83 -7.35 1.45 10.58
CA SER A 83 -7.02 0.04 10.49
C SER A 83 -5.62 -0.21 11.01
N SER A 84 -5.44 -1.36 11.66
CA SER A 84 -4.12 -1.94 11.89
C SER A 84 -3.46 -2.26 10.55
N ARG A 85 -2.12 -2.29 10.56
CA ARG A 85 -1.30 -2.62 9.38
C ARG A 85 -1.75 -3.92 8.74
N LEU A 86 -1.96 -3.89 7.42
CA LEU A 86 -2.16 -5.07 6.59
C LEU A 86 -0.81 -5.70 6.26
N ASP A 87 -0.81 -7.00 6.02
CA ASP A 87 0.37 -7.68 5.49
C ASP A 87 0.54 -7.40 3.98
N ARG A 88 1.55 -8.02 3.37
CA ARG A 88 1.91 -7.78 1.96
C ARG A 88 0.95 -8.45 0.97
N LYS A 89 0.09 -9.36 1.42
CA LYS A 89 -0.83 -10.14 0.57
C LYS A 89 -2.18 -9.44 0.50
N LEU A 90 -2.18 -8.19 0.03
CA LEU A 90 -3.37 -7.33 0.02
C LEU A 90 -4.56 -7.95 -0.71
N ASP A 91 -4.32 -8.67 -1.80
CA ASP A 91 -5.31 -9.43 -2.58
C ASP A 91 -6.02 -10.55 -1.82
N GLN A 92 -5.60 -10.87 -0.59
CA GLN A 92 -6.26 -11.84 0.28
C GLN A 92 -7.11 -11.19 1.38
N HIS A 93 -7.18 -9.87 1.47
CA HIS A 93 -7.96 -9.14 2.49
C HIS A 93 -9.32 -8.70 1.95
N ASP A 94 -10.06 -9.61 1.31
CA ASP A 94 -11.35 -9.33 0.65
C ASP A 94 -12.36 -8.68 1.58
N GLU A 95 -12.57 -9.28 2.75
CA GLU A 95 -13.46 -8.73 3.78
C GLU A 95 -13.06 -7.32 4.22
N TRP A 96 -11.76 -7.00 4.22
CA TRP A 96 -11.28 -5.67 4.61
C TRP A 96 -11.65 -4.63 3.54
N PHE A 97 -11.46 -4.95 2.26
CA PHE A 97 -11.80 -4.06 1.16
C PHE A 97 -13.32 -3.93 0.98
N ASP A 98 -14.07 -4.99 1.22
CA ASP A 98 -15.53 -4.96 1.25
C ASP A 98 -16.05 -4.11 2.42
N ALA A 99 -15.43 -4.22 3.60
CA ALA A 99 -15.73 -3.37 4.74
C ALA A 99 -15.41 -1.90 4.46
N LEU A 100 -14.27 -1.61 3.85
CA LEU A 100 -13.91 -0.25 3.44
C LEU A 100 -14.95 0.32 2.47
N ARG A 101 -15.23 -0.40 1.37
CA ARG A 101 -16.19 0.02 0.34
C ARG A 101 -17.58 0.26 0.95
N THR A 102 -18.04 -0.65 1.78
CA THR A 102 -19.33 -0.53 2.47
C THR A 102 -19.37 0.66 3.43
N ALA A 103 -18.31 0.85 4.23
CA ALA A 103 -18.21 1.96 5.16
C ALA A 103 -18.28 3.32 4.45
N VAL A 104 -17.62 3.43 3.28
CA VAL A 104 -17.63 4.64 2.45
C VAL A 104 -18.98 4.86 1.78
N LEU A 105 -19.54 3.83 1.14
CA LEU A 105 -20.80 3.94 0.38
C LEU A 105 -22.03 4.21 1.25
N ARG A 106 -22.04 3.74 2.51
CA ARG A 106 -23.16 3.96 3.44
C ARG A 106 -23.28 5.40 3.94
N GLN A 107 -22.30 6.27 3.69
CA GLN A 107 -22.35 7.65 4.14
C GLN A 107 -23.09 8.54 3.14
N SER A 108 -23.77 9.57 3.65
CA SER A 108 -24.43 10.58 2.83
C SER A 108 -23.40 11.42 2.07
N ALA A 109 -23.53 11.49 0.74
CA ALA A 109 -22.59 12.21 -0.13
C ALA A 109 -22.49 13.71 0.19
N ARG A 110 -23.56 14.30 0.75
CA ARG A 110 -23.68 15.75 0.97
C ARG A 110 -23.32 16.19 2.40
N GLN A 111 -23.19 15.24 3.32
CA GLN A 111 -23.10 15.55 4.76
C GLN A 111 -21.85 15.00 5.42
N ALA A 112 -21.29 13.90 4.88
CA ALA A 112 -20.10 13.28 5.43
C ALA A 112 -18.85 13.65 4.64
N CYS A 113 -17.76 13.85 5.38
CA CYS A 113 -16.42 14.01 4.84
C CYS A 113 -15.49 12.98 5.47
N PHE A 114 -14.66 12.34 4.65
CA PHE A 114 -13.64 11.41 5.12
C PHE A 114 -12.34 12.16 5.45
N LEU A 115 -11.81 11.97 6.65
CA LEU A 115 -10.51 12.49 7.03
C LEU A 115 -9.43 11.47 6.66
N ILE A 116 -8.41 11.94 5.94
CA ILE A 116 -7.33 11.10 5.42
C ILE A 116 -6.02 11.62 5.97
N SER A 117 -5.36 10.86 6.82
CA SER A 117 -3.99 11.21 7.25
C SER A 117 -2.98 10.35 6.51
N SER A 118 -2.10 11.00 5.74
CA SER A 118 -0.97 10.33 5.11
C SER A 118 -0.10 9.63 6.17
N GLY A 119 0.38 8.43 5.84
CA GLY A 119 1.11 7.57 6.77
C GLY A 119 0.26 6.56 7.54
N SER A 120 -1.06 6.76 7.62
CA SER A 120 -1.96 5.74 8.18
C SER A 120 -2.13 4.55 7.21
N THR A 121 -2.42 3.37 7.76
CA THR A 121 -2.57 2.14 6.94
C THR A 121 -3.70 2.26 5.91
N ALA A 122 -4.82 2.88 6.30
CA ALA A 122 -6.00 2.95 5.45
C ALA A 122 -5.93 4.07 4.41
N SER A 123 -5.06 5.09 4.61
CA SER A 123 -5.01 6.31 3.79
C SER A 123 -5.03 6.11 2.28
N PRO A 124 -4.13 5.32 1.65
CA PRO A 124 -4.12 5.20 0.19
C PRO A 124 -5.43 4.59 -0.35
N TYR A 125 -6.02 3.66 0.40
CA TYR A 125 -7.25 2.99 0.01
C TYR A 125 -8.49 3.86 0.25
N VAL A 126 -8.55 4.58 1.36
CA VAL A 126 -9.65 5.51 1.66
C VAL A 126 -9.66 6.63 0.63
N SER A 127 -8.50 7.22 0.32
CA SER A 127 -8.36 8.27 -0.70
C SER A 127 -8.89 7.82 -2.05
N ARG A 128 -8.42 6.66 -2.54
CA ARG A 128 -8.86 6.13 -3.82
C ARG A 128 -10.34 5.73 -3.80
N CYS A 129 -10.83 5.15 -2.70
CA CYS A 129 -12.22 4.77 -2.53
C CYS A 129 -13.15 6.00 -2.56
N THR A 130 -12.77 7.10 -1.89
CA THR A 130 -13.56 8.34 -1.93
C THR A 130 -13.56 8.97 -3.30
N GLU A 131 -12.44 8.93 -4.03
CA GLU A 131 -12.36 9.40 -5.41
C GLU A 131 -13.29 8.58 -6.34
N LEU A 132 -13.17 7.25 -6.33
CA LEU A 132 -13.98 6.35 -7.16
C LEU A 132 -15.48 6.51 -6.93
N PHE A 133 -15.89 6.74 -5.68
CA PHE A 133 -17.30 6.81 -5.30
C PHE A 133 -17.82 8.25 -5.13
N GLY A 134 -17.06 9.26 -5.59
CA GLY A 134 -17.47 10.66 -5.56
C GLY A 134 -17.79 11.16 -4.14
N ARG A 135 -16.98 10.79 -3.15
CA ARG A 135 -17.12 11.20 -1.75
C ARG A 135 -16.13 12.30 -1.41
N LEU A 136 -16.57 13.23 -0.56
CA LEU A 136 -15.71 14.29 -0.06
C LEU A 136 -14.66 13.70 0.89
N SER A 137 -13.40 14.02 0.65
CA SER A 137 -12.30 13.72 1.55
C SER A 137 -11.49 14.97 1.85
N VAL A 138 -10.94 15.04 3.05
CA VAL A 138 -10.05 16.11 3.50
C VAL A 138 -8.75 15.49 3.97
N GLU A 139 -7.64 15.96 3.42
CA GLU A 139 -6.32 15.51 3.85
C GLU A 139 -5.91 16.21 5.15
N ILE A 140 -5.47 15.43 6.14
CA ILE A 140 -4.85 15.94 7.35
C ILE A 140 -3.35 16.06 7.10
N VAL A 141 -2.85 17.30 7.11
CA VAL A 141 -1.45 17.61 6.87
C VAL A 141 -0.73 17.81 8.21
N MET A 142 0.26 16.96 8.47
CA MET A 142 1.12 17.03 9.65
C MET A 142 2.16 18.17 9.52
N PRO A 143 2.61 18.78 10.63
CA PRO A 143 3.69 19.76 10.58
C PRO A 143 5.02 19.08 10.23
N SER A 144 5.83 19.73 9.38
CA SER A 144 7.17 19.26 8.95
C SER A 144 8.31 19.71 9.86
N GLY A 145 8.02 20.42 10.95
CA GLY A 145 9.00 20.94 11.90
C GLY A 145 8.37 21.40 13.22
N ASN A 146 9.17 22.06 14.06
CA ASN A 146 8.74 22.55 15.38
C ASN A 146 8.52 24.07 15.43
N ASP A 147 8.79 24.78 14.33
CA ASP A 147 8.68 26.24 14.26
C ASP A 147 7.28 26.65 13.81
N ILE A 148 6.51 27.23 14.74
CA ILE A 148 5.16 27.69 14.48
C ILE A 148 5.12 28.94 13.59
N GLU A 149 6.12 29.83 13.67
CA GLU A 149 6.16 31.02 12.83
C GLU A 149 6.42 30.65 11.37
N ALA A 150 7.35 29.70 11.15
CA ALA A 150 7.57 29.10 9.84
C ALA A 150 6.29 28.43 9.32
N TRP A 151 5.61 27.64 10.16
CA TRP A 151 4.36 27.00 9.78
C TRP A 151 3.26 28.00 9.41
N ILE A 152 3.06 29.06 10.19
CA ILE A 152 2.08 30.11 9.90
C ILE A 152 2.44 30.79 8.57
N ARG A 153 3.70 31.17 8.39
CA ARG A 153 4.19 31.80 7.15
C ARG A 153 3.92 30.90 5.95
N ASP A 154 4.30 29.63 6.03
CA ASP A 154 4.07 28.67 4.96
C ASP A 154 2.58 28.58 4.63
N ARG A 155 1.69 28.53 5.62
CA ARG A 155 0.24 28.43 5.36
C ARG A 155 -0.39 29.71 4.84
N ILE A 156 0.13 30.88 5.25
CA ILE A 156 -0.34 32.17 4.78
C ILE A 156 0.14 32.46 3.36
N PHE A 157 1.34 32.02 2.98
CA PHE A 157 1.97 32.44 1.71
C PHE A 157 2.11 31.31 0.68
N SER A 158 1.79 30.06 1.01
CA SER A 158 1.83 28.96 0.04
C SER A 158 0.69 29.02 -0.97
N VAL A 159 0.95 28.50 -2.16
CA VAL A 159 -0.07 28.19 -3.17
C VAL A 159 -1.13 27.30 -2.53
N GLU A 160 -2.41 27.63 -2.77
CA GLU A 160 -3.51 26.84 -2.24
C GLU A 160 -3.38 25.38 -2.64
N PRO A 161 -3.57 24.43 -1.70
CA PRO A 161 -3.60 23.02 -2.05
C PRO A 161 -4.72 22.77 -3.07
N THR A 162 -4.51 21.80 -3.96
CA THR A 162 -5.45 21.41 -5.03
C THR A 162 -6.72 20.72 -4.51
N GLY A 163 -7.03 20.85 -3.22
CA GLY A 163 -8.17 20.23 -2.57
C GLY A 163 -8.31 20.67 -1.10
N PRO A 164 -9.40 20.24 -0.45
CA PRO A 164 -9.67 20.62 0.93
C PRO A 164 -8.71 19.91 1.90
N THR A 165 -8.09 20.69 2.79
CA THR A 165 -7.08 20.20 3.74
C THR A 165 -7.35 20.73 5.15
N VAL A 166 -6.89 19.96 6.14
CA VAL A 166 -6.79 20.36 7.54
C VAL A 166 -5.32 20.25 7.94
N THR A 167 -4.69 21.36 8.27
CA THR A 167 -3.28 21.36 8.70
C THR A 167 -3.18 21.55 10.20
N LEU A 168 -2.31 20.77 10.84
CA LEU A 168 -1.95 20.93 12.25
C LEU A 168 -0.65 21.73 12.39
N SER A 169 -0.62 22.71 13.30
CA SER A 169 0.62 23.40 13.67
C SER A 169 1.54 22.50 14.49
N PRO A 170 2.81 22.87 14.67
CA PRO A 170 3.64 22.37 15.77
C PRO A 170 2.97 22.56 17.15
N PRO A 171 3.43 21.86 18.21
CA PRO A 171 2.94 22.08 19.57
C PRO A 171 3.10 23.54 20.00
N LEU A 172 2.11 24.08 20.71
CA LEU A 172 2.21 25.37 21.37
C LEU A 172 3.10 25.24 22.63
N ALA A 173 4.04 26.15 22.82
CA ALA A 173 4.95 26.12 23.97
C ALA A 173 4.21 26.41 25.29
N GLY A 174 4.58 25.69 26.36
CA GLY A 174 4.13 25.99 27.73
C GLY A 174 2.83 25.32 28.18
N GLU A 175 2.19 24.51 27.34
CA GLU A 175 1.05 23.67 27.74
C GLU A 175 1.54 22.23 27.94
N ASP A 176 1.95 21.91 29.17
CA ASP A 176 2.24 20.53 29.56
C ASP A 176 0.96 19.71 29.39
N GLY A 177 0.98 18.81 28.41
CA GLY A 177 -0.17 17.98 28.09
C GLY A 177 -0.64 17.16 29.31
N ASP A 178 -1.94 16.98 29.40
CA ASP A 178 -2.59 16.18 30.44
C ASP A 178 -1.95 14.77 30.56
N ALA A 179 -2.06 14.14 31.74
CA ALA A 179 -1.52 12.80 31.97
C ALA A 179 -2.02 11.78 30.93
N VAL A 180 -3.26 11.94 30.47
CA VAL A 180 -3.87 11.20 29.37
C VAL A 180 -3.11 11.36 28.05
N ALA A 181 -2.72 12.60 27.72
CA ALA A 181 -1.95 12.88 26.51
C ALA A 181 -0.59 12.16 26.53
N ARG A 182 -0.03 11.88 27.72
CA ARG A 182 1.24 11.15 27.88
C ARG A 182 1.11 9.65 27.59
N GLU A 183 -0.02 9.01 27.89
CA GLU A 183 -0.23 7.58 27.62
C GLU A 183 -0.21 7.30 26.11
N ILE A 184 -0.98 8.09 25.35
CA ILE A 184 -1.08 7.95 23.89
C ILE A 184 0.01 8.73 23.15
N ALA A 185 0.88 9.50 23.83
CA ALA A 185 1.95 10.26 23.19
C ALA A 185 2.91 9.40 22.35
N SER A 186 3.08 8.13 22.74
CA SER A 186 3.89 7.14 22.01
C SER A 186 3.32 6.77 20.64
N VAL A 187 2.01 7.01 20.43
CA VAL A 187 1.33 6.75 19.17
C VAL A 187 1.60 7.89 18.18
N PRO A 188 1.88 7.59 16.90
CA PRO A 188 2.15 8.61 15.89
C PRO A 188 1.06 9.68 15.81
N LEU A 189 1.48 10.93 15.60
CA LEU A 189 0.57 12.08 15.55
C LEU A 189 -0.52 11.94 14.47
N HIS A 190 -0.19 11.35 13.31
CA HIS A 190 -1.16 11.14 12.23
C HIS A 190 -2.33 10.25 12.65
N ASP A 191 -2.05 9.20 13.43
CA ASP A 191 -3.07 8.30 13.96
C ASP A 191 -3.93 9.05 15.00
N ARG A 192 -3.30 9.79 15.93
CA ARG A 192 -4.02 10.57 16.95
C ARG A 192 -4.89 11.68 16.36
N ALA A 193 -4.41 12.36 15.32
CA ALA A 193 -5.15 13.41 14.63
C ALA A 193 -6.44 12.91 13.99
N MET A 194 -6.43 11.67 13.45
CA MET A 194 -7.64 11.05 12.94
C MET A 194 -8.70 10.86 14.04
N PHE A 195 -8.30 10.57 15.28
CA PHE A 195 -9.24 10.49 16.40
C PHE A 195 -9.71 11.89 16.80
N ALA A 196 -8.78 12.81 17.07
CA ALA A 196 -9.08 14.16 17.53
C ALA A 196 -10.09 14.90 16.65
N LEU A 197 -9.91 14.82 15.33
CA LEU A 197 -10.67 15.62 14.38
C LEU A 197 -11.96 14.96 13.91
N SER A 198 -12.24 13.71 14.30
CA SER A 198 -13.39 12.97 13.80
C SER A 198 -14.60 13.09 14.70
N ASP A 199 -15.78 13.12 14.09
CA ASP A 199 -17.04 12.94 14.79
C ASP A 199 -17.42 11.45 14.86
N ARG A 200 -16.89 10.64 13.94
CA ARG A 200 -17.10 9.18 13.88
C ARG A 200 -15.84 8.45 13.46
N ILE A 201 -15.65 7.24 14.00
CA ILE A 201 -14.52 6.38 13.68
C ILE A 201 -15.05 5.04 13.20
N VAL A 202 -14.55 4.57 12.06
CA VAL A 202 -14.81 3.23 11.56
C VAL A 202 -13.51 2.44 11.56
N ALA A 203 -13.41 1.43 12.41
CA ALA A 203 -12.28 0.53 12.48
C ALA A 203 -12.55 -0.72 11.62
N LEU A 204 -11.70 -0.97 10.62
CA LEU A 204 -11.84 -2.10 9.70
C LEU A 204 -11.17 -3.38 10.22
N ARG A 205 -9.96 -3.24 10.77
CA ARG A 205 -9.21 -4.32 11.39
C ARG A 205 -8.43 -3.80 12.58
N VAL A 206 -8.52 -4.52 13.70
CA VAL A 206 -7.86 -4.13 14.95
C VAL A 206 -7.12 -5.34 15.51
N ARG A 207 -5.78 -5.27 15.54
CA ARG A 207 -4.94 -6.33 16.09
C ARG A 207 -4.63 -6.10 17.56
N ARG A 208 -4.49 -7.20 18.31
CA ARG A 208 -4.06 -7.16 19.72
C ARG A 208 -2.71 -6.45 19.86
N GLY A 209 -2.58 -5.57 20.86
CA GLY A 209 -1.35 -4.85 21.16
C GLY A 209 -0.93 -3.81 20.11
N GLY A 210 -1.77 -3.49 19.14
CA GLY A 210 -1.51 -2.41 18.17
C GLY A 210 -1.86 -1.02 18.72
N HIS A 211 -1.32 0.03 18.09
CA HIS A 211 -1.71 1.41 18.42
C HIS A 211 -3.22 1.67 18.23
N MET A 212 -3.83 1.05 17.21
CA MET A 212 -5.26 1.23 16.95
C MET A 212 -6.15 0.72 18.09
N VAL A 213 -5.83 -0.41 18.71
CA VAL A 213 -6.61 -0.89 19.86
C VAL A 213 -6.44 0.06 21.05
N MET A 214 -5.22 0.55 21.30
CA MET A 214 -4.94 1.51 22.37
C MET A 214 -5.76 2.80 22.18
N LEU A 215 -5.73 3.40 21.00
CA LEU A 215 -6.50 4.61 20.71
C LEU A 215 -8.02 4.38 20.80
N LEU A 216 -8.52 3.24 20.31
CA LEU A 216 -9.94 2.90 20.41
C LEU A 216 -10.40 2.68 21.85
N GLN A 217 -9.62 1.95 22.66
CA GLN A 217 -9.90 1.76 24.09
C GLN A 217 -9.93 3.10 24.82
N HIS A 218 -8.93 3.94 24.56
CA HIS A 218 -8.86 5.28 25.13
C HIS A 218 -10.08 6.13 24.74
N ALA A 219 -10.48 6.11 23.47
CA ALA A 219 -11.63 6.84 22.96
C ALA A 219 -12.95 6.42 23.64
N LEU A 220 -13.13 5.11 23.85
CA LEU A 220 -14.33 4.55 24.47
C LEU A 220 -14.38 4.82 25.98
N GLN A 221 -13.23 4.73 26.67
CA GLN A 221 -13.14 4.95 28.11
C GLN A 221 -13.26 6.42 28.51
N SER A 222 -12.68 7.32 27.71
CA SER A 222 -12.72 8.77 27.96
C SER A 222 -14.10 9.39 27.71
N LYS A 223 -15.02 8.65 27.05
CA LYS A 223 -16.37 9.13 26.66
C LYS A 223 -16.35 10.43 25.85
N VAL A 224 -15.22 10.75 25.21
CA VAL A 224 -15.09 11.89 24.27
C VAL A 224 -16.01 11.70 23.07
N PHE A 225 -16.28 10.43 22.72
CA PHE A 225 -17.16 10.05 21.64
C PHE A 225 -18.54 9.66 22.16
N GLU A 226 -19.57 10.17 21.50
CA GLU A 226 -20.95 9.73 21.74
C GLU A 226 -21.10 8.22 21.46
N PRO A 227 -21.92 7.49 22.24
CA PRO A 227 -22.16 6.07 22.02
C PRO A 227 -22.54 5.76 20.57
N GLY A 228 -21.95 4.71 20.00
CA GLY A 228 -22.23 4.25 18.63
C GLY A 228 -21.54 5.04 17.49
N THR A 229 -20.77 6.09 17.81
CA THR A 229 -19.96 6.81 16.80
C THR A 229 -18.67 6.07 16.43
N ILE A 230 -18.19 5.18 17.31
CA ILE A 230 -17.09 4.25 17.05
C ILE A 230 -17.67 2.92 16.60
N ARG A 231 -17.37 2.53 15.36
CA ARG A 231 -17.88 1.31 14.73
C ARG A 231 -16.73 0.37 14.40
N ILE A 232 -16.90 -0.91 14.67
CA ILE A 232 -15.88 -1.93 14.44
C ILE A 232 -16.43 -2.99 13.50
N HIS A 233 -15.72 -3.22 12.40
CA HIS A 233 -16.03 -4.30 11.49
C HIS A 233 -15.70 -5.64 12.15
N ILE A 234 -16.72 -6.50 12.24
CA ILE A 234 -16.64 -7.87 12.74
C ILE A 234 -16.62 -8.76 11.50
N GLY A 235 -15.42 -9.15 11.05
CA GLY A 235 -15.25 -10.07 9.93
C GLY A 235 -15.70 -11.50 10.27
N SER A 236 -15.57 -12.42 9.31
CA SER A 236 -15.99 -13.83 9.48
C SER A 236 -15.25 -14.55 10.62
N ARG A 237 -14.04 -14.09 10.93
CA ARG A 237 -13.20 -14.56 12.03
C ARG A 237 -12.91 -13.42 12.99
N PRO A 238 -13.81 -13.14 13.95
CA PRO A 238 -13.63 -12.03 14.87
C PRO A 238 -12.37 -12.21 15.72
N GLU A 239 -11.49 -11.21 15.73
CA GLU A 239 -10.37 -11.19 16.67
C GLU A 239 -10.90 -10.98 18.10
N PRO A 240 -10.32 -11.62 19.14
CA PRO A 240 -10.75 -11.42 20.53
C PRO A 240 -10.79 -9.95 20.94
N THR A 241 -9.87 -9.15 20.41
CA THR A 241 -9.78 -7.70 20.60
C THR A 241 -11.08 -6.96 20.23
N ALA A 242 -11.84 -7.46 19.25
CA ALA A 242 -13.11 -6.86 18.88
C ALA A 242 -14.13 -6.97 20.02
N ASN A 243 -14.22 -8.14 20.68
CA ASN A 243 -15.14 -8.35 21.80
C ASN A 243 -14.82 -7.42 22.98
N ASP A 244 -13.54 -7.21 23.28
CA ASP A 244 -13.11 -6.27 24.32
C ASP A 244 -13.62 -4.85 24.01
N LEU A 245 -13.48 -4.41 22.76
CA LEU A 245 -13.94 -3.08 22.35
C LEU A 245 -15.47 -2.97 22.33
N LEU A 246 -16.20 -4.02 21.95
CA LEU A 246 -17.66 -4.06 22.05
C LEU A 246 -18.12 -3.94 23.50
N SER A 247 -17.43 -4.59 24.44
CA SER A 247 -17.73 -4.49 25.88
C SER A 247 -17.51 -3.08 26.44
N LEU A 248 -16.64 -2.29 25.80
CA LEU A 248 -16.39 -0.89 26.11
C LEU A 248 -17.37 0.07 25.42
N GLY A 249 -18.36 -0.44 24.67
CA GLY A 249 -19.43 0.36 24.06
C GLY A 249 -19.25 0.66 22.57
N ALA A 250 -18.28 0.03 21.89
CA ALA A 250 -18.18 0.14 20.43
C ALA A 250 -19.37 -0.55 19.74
N ALA A 251 -19.79 0.00 18.60
CA ALA A 251 -20.84 -0.60 17.78
C ALA A 251 -20.25 -1.60 16.77
N GLY A 252 -20.51 -2.88 16.96
CA GLY A 252 -20.17 -3.92 16.00
C GLY A 252 -21.00 -3.83 14.73
N TRP A 253 -20.38 -4.07 13.59
CA TRP A 253 -21.10 -4.28 12.34
C TRP A 253 -20.43 -5.36 11.51
N HIS A 254 -21.22 -6.15 10.81
CA HIS A 254 -20.75 -7.20 9.91
C HIS A 254 -21.38 -6.96 8.53
N ILE A 255 -20.69 -7.42 7.49
CA ILE A 255 -21.27 -7.49 6.15
C ILE A 255 -21.95 -8.84 6.04
N VAL A 256 -23.26 -8.83 5.80
CA VAL A 256 -23.97 -10.04 5.41
C VAL A 256 -23.65 -10.26 3.95
N GLU A 257 -22.87 -11.29 3.64
CA GLU A 257 -22.69 -11.73 2.26
C GLU A 257 -24.08 -12.05 1.70
N SER A 258 -24.54 -11.25 0.74
CA SER A 258 -25.61 -11.75 -0.10
C SER A 258 -25.02 -12.92 -0.85
N LYS A 259 -25.59 -14.13 -0.67
CA LYS A 259 -25.39 -15.23 -1.60
C LYS A 259 -25.97 -14.81 -2.95
N THR A 260 -25.34 -13.84 -3.61
CA THR A 260 -25.41 -13.74 -5.05
C THR A 260 -24.74 -15.01 -5.51
N GLU A 261 -25.56 -15.99 -5.89
CA GLU A 261 -25.12 -17.08 -6.75
C GLU A 261 -24.24 -16.43 -7.81
N ASN A 262 -22.94 -16.69 -7.74
CA ASN A 262 -22.01 -16.19 -8.72
C ASN A 262 -22.49 -16.75 -10.04
N ALA A 263 -23.25 -15.95 -10.79
CA ALA A 263 -23.47 -16.17 -12.20
C ALA A 263 -22.05 -16.26 -12.76
N SER A 264 -21.64 -17.48 -13.08
CA SER A 264 -20.37 -17.78 -13.71
C SER A 264 -20.36 -17.13 -15.09
N GLY A 265 -20.20 -15.80 -15.11
CA GLY A 265 -19.91 -14.99 -16.27
C GLY A 265 -18.46 -14.52 -16.08
N THR A 266 -17.56 -14.71 -17.02
CA THR A 266 -17.73 -14.87 -18.46
C THR A 266 -16.56 -15.71 -18.93
N ALA A 267 -16.85 -16.78 -19.66
CA ALA A 267 -15.86 -17.43 -20.50
C ALA A 267 -15.28 -16.34 -21.42
N VAL A 268 -14.05 -15.92 -21.16
CA VAL A 268 -13.29 -15.09 -22.08
C VAL A 268 -13.29 -15.84 -23.40
N HIS A 269 -13.66 -15.15 -24.48
CA HIS A 269 -13.68 -15.69 -25.83
C HIS A 269 -12.35 -16.38 -26.13
N ALA A 270 -12.31 -17.70 -25.93
CA ALA A 270 -11.20 -18.53 -26.32
C ALA A 270 -11.21 -18.49 -27.85
N ALA A 271 -10.26 -17.75 -28.43
CA ALA A 271 -9.94 -17.91 -29.84
C ALA A 271 -9.69 -19.41 -30.04
N ALA A 272 -10.45 -20.01 -30.97
CA ALA A 272 -10.39 -21.44 -31.23
C ALA A 272 -9.02 -21.79 -31.83
N TYR A 273 -8.00 -21.98 -30.98
CA TYR A 273 -6.82 -22.74 -31.33
C TYR A 273 -7.29 -24.18 -31.55
N GLN A 274 -7.31 -24.61 -32.82
CA GLN A 274 -7.82 -25.91 -33.21
C GLN A 274 -6.94 -27.07 -32.73
N ASP A 275 -5.72 -26.79 -32.29
CA ASP A 275 -4.88 -27.72 -31.53
C ASP A 275 -4.77 -27.25 -30.09
N ARG A 276 -5.61 -27.82 -29.21
CA ARG A 276 -5.46 -27.55 -27.77
C ARG A 276 -4.12 -28.12 -27.30
N PRO A 277 -3.34 -27.37 -26.50
CA PRO A 277 -2.12 -27.89 -25.92
C PRO A 277 -2.41 -29.15 -25.10
N SER A 278 -1.44 -30.06 -24.98
CA SER A 278 -1.59 -31.25 -24.14
C SER A 278 -1.18 -31.00 -22.69
N ILE A 279 -1.73 -31.80 -21.77
CA ILE A 279 -1.19 -31.94 -20.40
C ILE A 279 -0.13 -33.03 -20.43
N GLY A 280 1.06 -32.70 -19.97
CA GLY A 280 2.18 -33.64 -19.81
C GLY A 280 2.61 -33.82 -18.36
N THR A 281 3.54 -34.75 -18.15
CA THR A 281 4.21 -34.98 -16.86
C THR A 281 5.66 -34.51 -16.94
N ILE A 282 6.27 -34.21 -15.80
CA ILE A 282 7.67 -33.76 -15.75
C ILE A 282 8.66 -34.69 -16.48
N ASP A 283 8.40 -36.00 -16.50
CA ASP A 283 9.25 -37.00 -17.15
C ASP A 283 9.22 -36.95 -18.69
N SER A 284 8.23 -36.28 -19.29
CA SER A 284 8.11 -36.19 -20.74
C SER A 284 8.98 -35.09 -21.36
N ILE A 285 9.68 -34.28 -20.56
CA ILE A 285 10.43 -33.13 -21.05
C ILE A 285 11.93 -33.45 -21.08
N PRO A 286 12.60 -33.32 -22.24
CA PRO A 286 14.05 -33.41 -22.31
C PRO A 286 14.70 -32.15 -21.72
N MET A 287 14.77 -32.04 -20.38
CA MET A 287 15.14 -30.80 -19.68
C MET A 287 16.49 -30.19 -20.09
N LYS A 288 17.44 -30.97 -20.62
CA LYS A 288 18.71 -30.44 -21.15
C LYS A 288 18.51 -29.43 -22.30
N ARG A 289 17.41 -29.57 -23.04
CA ARG A 289 17.02 -28.68 -24.15
C ARG A 289 16.50 -27.33 -23.67
N TYR A 290 16.06 -27.20 -22.43
CA TYR A 290 15.35 -26.02 -21.95
C TYR A 290 16.16 -25.22 -20.92
N LEU A 291 15.92 -23.92 -20.89
CA LEU A 291 16.19 -23.06 -19.73
C LEU A 291 14.86 -22.69 -19.07
N THR A 292 14.86 -22.62 -17.75
CA THR A 292 13.63 -22.48 -16.98
C THR A 292 13.54 -21.10 -16.32
N HIS A 293 12.41 -20.42 -16.48
CA HIS A 293 12.03 -19.25 -15.71
C HIS A 293 10.87 -19.62 -14.79
N TRP A 294 11.07 -19.55 -13.48
CA TRP A 294 9.96 -19.71 -12.54
C TRP A 294 9.36 -18.37 -12.14
N THR A 295 8.05 -18.40 -11.94
CA THR A 295 7.26 -17.27 -11.50
C THR A 295 6.88 -17.47 -10.04
N ARG A 296 6.50 -16.37 -9.40
CA ARG A 296 6.09 -16.36 -8.00
C ARG A 296 4.97 -15.37 -7.80
N ARG A 297 4.42 -15.38 -6.58
CA ARG A 297 3.51 -14.33 -6.13
C ARG A 297 4.13 -12.95 -6.32
N GLN A 298 3.35 -12.03 -6.88
CA GLN A 298 3.72 -10.62 -7.03
C GLN A 298 2.97 -9.78 -5.98
N PRO A 299 3.54 -9.55 -4.78
CA PRO A 299 2.88 -8.69 -3.81
C PRO A 299 2.82 -7.25 -4.34
N GLY A 300 1.61 -6.70 -4.46
CA GLY A 300 1.40 -5.34 -4.95
C GLY A 300 1.01 -5.26 -6.43
N PRO A 301 1.23 -4.11 -7.10
CA PRO A 301 0.92 -3.96 -8.52
C PRO A 301 1.80 -4.87 -9.39
N TRP A 302 1.28 -5.26 -10.55
CA TRP A 302 2.09 -5.88 -11.60
C TRP A 302 3.22 -4.93 -12.04
N PRO A 303 4.33 -5.45 -12.61
CA PRO A 303 5.46 -4.60 -13.00
C PRO A 303 5.12 -3.46 -13.97
N ASN A 304 4.10 -3.65 -14.80
CA ASN A 304 3.58 -2.66 -15.76
C ASN A 304 2.22 -2.06 -15.35
N GLN A 305 1.80 -2.23 -14.10
CA GLN A 305 0.52 -1.73 -13.59
C GLN A 305 0.75 -0.53 -12.68
N ALA A 306 -0.08 0.51 -12.85
CA ALA A 306 -0.06 1.66 -11.97
C ALA A 306 -0.57 1.29 -10.56
N GLN A 307 -0.02 1.94 -9.52
CA GLN A 307 -0.44 1.68 -8.14
C GLN A 307 -1.93 1.94 -7.91
N GLN A 308 -2.51 2.95 -8.57
CA GLN A 308 -3.94 3.26 -8.46
C GLN A 308 -4.82 2.18 -9.10
N GLU A 309 -4.43 1.67 -10.28
CA GLU A 309 -5.15 0.58 -10.95
C GLU A 309 -5.19 -0.69 -10.07
N PHE A 310 -4.08 -1.02 -9.41
CA PHE A 310 -4.06 -2.13 -8.45
C PHE A 310 -5.00 -1.89 -7.25
N ILE A 311 -5.05 -0.66 -6.73
CA ILE A 311 -5.96 -0.33 -5.64
C ILE A 311 -7.42 -0.44 -6.12
N ASP A 312 -7.72 -0.07 -7.36
CA ASP A 312 -9.06 -0.21 -7.94
C ASP A 312 -9.48 -1.67 -8.02
N GLU A 313 -8.58 -2.57 -8.46
CA GLU A 313 -8.85 -4.00 -8.49
C GLU A 313 -9.18 -4.56 -7.11
N LEU A 314 -8.48 -4.10 -6.06
CA LEU A 314 -8.76 -4.47 -4.67
C LEU A 314 -10.10 -3.91 -4.19
N LEU A 315 -10.36 -2.62 -4.41
CA LEU A 315 -11.57 -1.92 -3.96
C LEU A 315 -12.83 -2.42 -4.67
N LEU A 316 -12.73 -2.77 -5.94
CA LEU A 316 -13.83 -3.25 -6.77
C LEU A 316 -13.96 -4.79 -6.76
N ALA A 317 -13.11 -5.48 -6.01
CA ALA A 317 -13.05 -6.94 -5.92
C ALA A 317 -12.96 -7.62 -7.31
N LEU A 318 -12.18 -7.03 -8.22
CA LEU A 318 -12.02 -7.58 -9.57
C LEU A 318 -11.25 -8.92 -9.51
N PRO A 319 -11.59 -9.92 -10.34
CA PRO A 319 -10.84 -11.17 -10.40
C PRO A 319 -9.35 -10.97 -10.70
N SER A 320 -9.01 -9.91 -11.44
CA SER A 320 -7.64 -9.54 -11.79
C SER A 320 -6.79 -9.09 -10.60
N LYS A 321 -7.37 -8.93 -9.39
CA LYS A 321 -6.63 -8.63 -8.16
C LYS A 321 -5.77 -9.79 -7.66
N ASP A 322 -6.02 -11.03 -8.09
CA ASP A 322 -5.23 -12.18 -7.64
C ASP A 322 -3.75 -11.97 -7.96
N ARG A 323 -2.89 -12.18 -6.95
CA ARG A 323 -1.43 -12.10 -7.07
C ARG A 323 -0.75 -13.44 -6.82
N SER A 324 -1.48 -14.55 -6.85
CA SER A 324 -0.92 -15.90 -6.74
C SER A 324 0.17 -16.16 -7.80
N ALA A 325 1.00 -17.18 -7.56
CA ALA A 325 2.00 -17.59 -8.56
C ALA A 325 1.33 -18.08 -9.85
N LEU A 326 0.18 -18.77 -9.72
CA LEU A 326 -0.67 -19.14 -10.84
C LEU A 326 -1.16 -17.91 -11.62
N ALA A 327 -1.68 -16.87 -10.95
CA ALA A 327 -2.12 -15.64 -11.61
C ALA A 327 -0.97 -14.91 -12.31
N SER A 328 0.23 -14.88 -11.71
CA SER A 328 1.44 -14.36 -12.36
C SER A 328 1.74 -15.13 -13.66
N LEU A 329 1.69 -16.45 -13.61
CA LEU A 329 1.95 -17.31 -14.76
C LEU A 329 0.86 -17.15 -15.84
N ALA A 330 -0.42 -17.15 -15.45
CA ALA A 330 -1.55 -16.91 -16.33
C ALA A 330 -1.42 -15.55 -17.04
N ARG A 331 -0.99 -14.51 -16.33
CA ARG A 331 -0.72 -13.19 -16.92
C ARG A 331 0.43 -13.25 -17.93
N ILE A 332 1.56 -13.88 -17.60
CA ILE A 332 2.70 -14.05 -18.51
C ILE A 332 2.27 -14.79 -19.78
N THR A 333 1.52 -15.88 -19.62
CA THR A 333 0.99 -16.69 -20.72
C THR A 333 -0.01 -15.89 -21.57
N ALA A 334 -0.94 -15.15 -20.96
CA ALA A 334 -1.91 -14.35 -21.71
C ALA A 334 -1.27 -13.14 -22.42
N GLN A 335 -0.30 -12.48 -21.78
CA GLN A 335 0.40 -11.31 -22.34
C GLN A 335 1.49 -11.71 -23.34
N GLN A 336 1.88 -12.98 -23.37
CA GLN A 336 3.00 -13.48 -24.17
C GLN A 336 4.26 -12.62 -23.94
N GLN A 337 4.58 -12.32 -22.68
CA GLN A 337 5.77 -11.53 -22.36
C GLN A 337 6.34 -11.87 -20.97
N LEU A 338 7.66 -12.01 -20.89
CA LEU A 338 8.40 -11.95 -19.62
C LEU A 338 8.98 -10.55 -19.44
N LEU A 339 8.55 -9.87 -18.38
CA LEU A 339 9.01 -8.52 -18.07
C LEU A 339 10.33 -8.57 -17.29
N ALA A 340 11.31 -7.84 -17.80
CA ALA A 340 12.62 -7.68 -17.19
C ALA A 340 12.54 -6.86 -15.91
N SER A 341 13.43 -7.15 -14.94
CA SER A 341 13.55 -6.34 -13.73
C SER A 341 15.01 -6.15 -13.32
N ASN A 342 15.30 -5.06 -12.62
CA ASN A 342 16.62 -4.73 -12.07
C ASN A 342 16.74 -5.01 -10.57
N ARG A 343 15.82 -5.78 -9.98
CA ARG A 343 15.73 -5.96 -8.52
C ARG A 343 16.91 -6.70 -7.88
N ILE A 344 17.70 -7.44 -8.67
CA ILE A 344 18.73 -8.36 -8.16
C ILE A 344 20.13 -8.02 -8.70
N SER A 345 20.25 -7.24 -9.79
CA SER A 345 21.55 -6.88 -10.36
C SER A 345 22.15 -5.65 -9.66
N ARG A 346 23.47 -5.66 -9.44
CA ARG A 346 24.20 -4.65 -8.66
C ARG A 346 24.17 -3.23 -9.26
N SER A 347 23.76 -3.09 -10.53
CA SER A 347 23.46 -1.84 -11.25
C SER A 347 23.37 -2.09 -12.77
N GLY A 348 22.71 -3.18 -13.18
CA GLY A 348 22.63 -3.58 -14.60
C GLY A 348 21.34 -3.13 -15.28
N PRO A 349 21.28 -3.16 -16.63
CA PRO A 349 20.00 -3.08 -17.33
C PRO A 349 19.04 -4.16 -16.80
N PRO A 350 17.72 -3.92 -16.83
CA PRO A 350 16.73 -4.93 -16.44
C PRO A 350 16.96 -6.22 -17.24
N ALA A 351 16.83 -7.37 -16.56
CA ALA A 351 16.98 -8.67 -17.19
C ALA A 351 15.88 -9.65 -16.77
N VAL A 352 15.66 -10.65 -17.60
CA VAL A 352 14.92 -11.87 -17.26
C VAL A 352 15.93 -12.97 -16.96
N SER A 353 15.82 -13.57 -15.77
CA SER A 353 16.68 -14.67 -15.33
C SER A 353 16.07 -16.01 -15.68
N PHE A 354 16.91 -16.93 -16.12
CA PHE A 354 16.61 -18.33 -16.36
C PHE A 354 17.61 -19.21 -15.60
N THR A 355 17.30 -20.49 -15.43
CA THR A 355 18.22 -21.48 -14.86
C THR A 355 18.34 -22.69 -15.78
N SER A 356 19.54 -23.30 -15.82
CA SER A 356 19.72 -24.63 -16.39
C SER A 356 19.53 -25.78 -15.40
N VAL A 357 19.18 -25.49 -14.13
CA VAL A 357 18.86 -26.52 -13.15
C VAL A 357 17.60 -27.28 -13.59
N PRO A 358 17.67 -28.61 -13.77
CA PRO A 358 16.53 -29.41 -14.21
C PRO A 358 15.35 -29.32 -13.23
N LEU A 359 14.13 -29.24 -13.76
CA LEU A 359 12.91 -29.09 -12.98
C LEU A 359 12.69 -30.27 -12.00
N GLN A 360 13.20 -31.46 -12.34
CA GLN A 360 13.13 -32.65 -11.50
C GLN A 360 13.86 -32.47 -10.16
N ASP A 361 14.90 -31.65 -10.12
CA ASP A 361 15.73 -31.42 -8.94
C ASP A 361 15.10 -30.42 -7.96
N TRP A 362 14.08 -29.66 -8.39
CA TRP A 362 13.59 -28.51 -7.64
C TRP A 362 12.89 -28.89 -6.35
N GLY A 363 12.16 -30.02 -6.35
CA GLY A 363 11.47 -30.50 -5.16
C GLY A 363 12.41 -30.74 -3.97
N ASP A 364 13.65 -31.16 -4.25
CA ASP A 364 14.65 -31.45 -3.21
C ASP A 364 15.49 -30.22 -2.85
N ARG A 365 15.62 -29.25 -3.77
CA ARG A 365 16.34 -27.97 -3.57
C ARG A 365 15.47 -26.85 -2.98
N ARG A 366 14.14 -27.00 -2.97
CA ARG A 366 13.19 -25.98 -2.54
C ARG A 366 13.35 -25.66 -1.05
N THR A 367 13.93 -24.50 -0.77
CA THR A 367 14.18 -24.00 0.58
C THR A 367 13.37 -22.73 0.85
N PHE A 368 12.72 -22.65 2.02
CA PHE A 368 12.01 -21.44 2.44
C PHE A 368 13.00 -20.45 3.05
N ARG A 369 13.12 -19.27 2.44
CA ARG A 369 13.97 -18.19 2.94
C ARG A 369 13.13 -17.28 3.84
N VAL A 370 13.22 -17.51 5.15
CA VAL A 370 12.48 -16.76 6.19
C VAL A 370 12.61 -15.25 6.00
N HIS A 371 13.84 -14.74 5.81
CA HIS A 371 14.13 -13.31 5.64
C HIS A 371 13.50 -12.69 4.37
N ARG A 372 13.16 -13.51 3.37
CA ARG A 372 12.44 -13.10 2.15
C ARG A 372 10.96 -13.49 2.19
N SER A 373 10.57 -14.26 3.20
CA SER A 373 9.25 -14.88 3.36
C SER A 373 8.76 -15.57 2.08
N ARG A 374 9.65 -16.31 1.40
CA ARG A 374 9.38 -16.97 0.11
C ARG A 374 10.23 -18.22 -0.09
N TRP A 375 9.80 -19.08 -1.00
CA TRP A 375 10.58 -20.21 -1.50
C TRP A 375 11.52 -19.77 -2.63
N ASP A 376 12.68 -20.42 -2.75
CA ASP A 376 13.61 -20.14 -3.85
C ASP A 376 13.11 -20.70 -5.18
N PHE A 377 12.62 -21.95 -5.18
CA PHE A 377 11.99 -22.59 -6.33
C PHE A 377 10.48 -22.72 -6.10
N GLU A 378 9.67 -22.01 -6.87
CA GLU A 378 8.21 -22.19 -6.90
C GLU A 378 7.83 -23.09 -8.08
N PRO A 379 6.84 -23.99 -7.94
CA PRO A 379 6.47 -24.95 -8.99
C PRO A 379 5.59 -24.34 -10.08
N TYR A 380 5.84 -23.07 -10.44
CA TYR A 380 5.11 -22.32 -11.47
C TYR A 380 6.12 -21.67 -12.40
N GLY A 381 5.97 -21.82 -13.72
CA GLY A 381 6.86 -21.15 -14.66
C GLY A 381 6.76 -21.62 -16.09
N ILE A 382 7.79 -21.25 -16.86
CA ILE A 382 7.95 -21.59 -18.28
C ILE A 382 9.35 -22.14 -18.53
N CYS A 383 9.42 -23.22 -19.30
CA CYS A 383 10.64 -23.76 -19.89
C CYS A 383 10.69 -23.31 -21.34
N ILE A 384 11.80 -22.72 -21.78
CA ILE A 384 12.00 -22.24 -23.16
C ILE A 384 13.26 -22.89 -23.74
N ASP A 385 13.19 -23.28 -25.00
CA ASP A 385 14.29 -23.86 -25.76
C ASP A 385 15.57 -23.02 -25.62
N ARG A 386 16.66 -23.68 -25.20
CA ARG A 386 17.95 -23.05 -24.91
C ARG A 386 18.52 -22.40 -26.16
N ASP A 387 18.52 -23.09 -27.29
CA ASP A 387 19.12 -22.61 -28.54
C ASP A 387 18.36 -21.40 -29.08
N TRP A 388 17.04 -21.37 -28.87
CA TRP A 388 16.25 -20.16 -29.14
C TRP A 388 16.67 -19.01 -28.23
N LEU A 389 16.75 -19.22 -26.91
CA LEU A 389 17.11 -18.17 -25.96
C LEU A 389 18.52 -17.61 -26.20
N GLU A 390 19.50 -18.47 -26.48
CA GLU A 390 20.88 -18.09 -26.74
C GLU A 390 21.01 -17.27 -28.04
N ARG A 391 20.32 -17.68 -29.12
CA ARG A 391 20.25 -16.89 -30.36
C ARG A 391 19.57 -15.53 -30.16
N SER A 392 18.64 -15.44 -29.21
CA SER A 392 17.98 -14.20 -28.81
C SER A 392 18.81 -13.35 -27.83
N GLY A 393 20.06 -13.73 -27.52
CA GLY A 393 20.98 -12.94 -26.70
C GLY A 393 21.01 -13.30 -25.21
N THR A 394 20.39 -14.41 -24.82
CA THR A 394 20.51 -14.95 -23.45
C THR A 394 21.90 -15.54 -23.24
N ARG A 395 22.55 -15.21 -22.12
CA ARG A 395 23.92 -15.68 -21.80
C ARG A 395 23.98 -16.23 -20.38
N ALA A 396 24.84 -17.23 -20.17
CA ALA A 396 25.16 -17.70 -18.82
C ALA A 396 25.81 -16.58 -18.00
N VAL A 397 25.52 -16.53 -16.69
CA VAL A 397 26.17 -15.57 -15.81
C VAL A 397 27.63 -15.96 -15.55
N VAL A 398 28.47 -14.93 -15.32
CA VAL A 398 29.85 -15.09 -14.88
C VAL A 398 29.87 -15.03 -13.36
N TYR A 399 30.15 -16.17 -12.73
CA TYR A 399 30.32 -16.26 -11.30
C TYR A 399 31.73 -15.85 -10.88
N GLY A 400 31.83 -15.00 -9.87
CA GLY A 400 33.14 -14.61 -9.32
C GLY A 400 33.07 -13.74 -8.08
N ASP A 401 34.19 -13.14 -7.76
CA ASP A 401 34.39 -12.21 -6.65
C ASP A 401 34.54 -10.75 -7.15
N GLU A 402 34.94 -9.84 -6.27
CA GLU A 402 35.15 -8.43 -6.62
C GLU A 402 36.30 -8.25 -7.63
N SER A 403 37.32 -9.12 -7.60
CA SER A 403 38.41 -9.09 -8.59
C SER A 403 37.87 -9.45 -9.98
N THR A 404 37.03 -10.49 -10.05
CA THR A 404 36.34 -10.88 -11.27
C THR A 404 35.50 -9.71 -11.80
N TRP A 405 34.67 -9.10 -10.94
CA TRP A 405 33.87 -7.94 -11.31
C TRP A 405 34.70 -6.77 -11.86
N ALA A 406 35.81 -6.43 -11.20
CA ALA A 406 36.68 -5.34 -11.62
C ALA A 406 37.33 -5.60 -13.00
N SER A 407 37.55 -6.86 -13.36
CA SER A 407 38.11 -7.26 -14.65
C SER A 407 37.09 -7.27 -15.79
N LEU A 408 35.78 -7.29 -15.50
CA LEU A 408 34.73 -7.32 -16.52
C LEU A 408 34.56 -5.96 -17.19
N ASP A 409 34.47 -5.99 -18.52
CA ASP A 409 34.08 -4.85 -19.33
C ASP A 409 32.60 -4.47 -19.09
N ALA A 410 32.20 -3.31 -19.60
CA ALA A 410 30.83 -2.81 -19.42
C ALA A 410 29.76 -3.75 -20.02
N GLU A 411 30.10 -4.51 -21.06
CA GLU A 411 29.19 -5.41 -21.76
C GLU A 411 28.92 -6.70 -20.96
N HIS A 412 29.90 -7.19 -20.20
CA HIS A 412 29.79 -8.44 -19.45
C HIS A 412 29.31 -8.23 -18.00
N ARG A 413 29.44 -7.02 -17.46
CA ARG A 413 28.94 -6.68 -16.11
C ARG A 413 27.47 -7.02 -15.86
N PRO A 414 26.52 -6.86 -16.79
CA PRO A 414 25.12 -7.29 -16.58
C PRO A 414 24.98 -8.79 -16.28
N PHE A 415 25.94 -9.60 -16.72
CA PHE A 415 25.97 -11.04 -16.54
C PHE A 415 26.80 -11.47 -15.33
N PHE A 416 27.33 -10.56 -14.51
CA PHE A 416 28.05 -10.96 -13.29
C PHE A 416 27.10 -11.38 -12.16
N GLN A 417 27.49 -12.41 -11.43
CA GLN A 417 26.85 -12.85 -10.19
C GLN A 417 27.94 -13.20 -9.16
N PRO A 418 27.84 -12.75 -7.90
CA PRO A 418 28.76 -13.21 -6.86
C PRO A 418 28.70 -14.73 -6.75
N ALA A 419 29.84 -15.42 -6.82
CA ALA A 419 29.86 -16.89 -6.67
C ALA A 419 29.35 -17.31 -5.29
N LYS A 420 29.77 -16.59 -4.24
CA LYS A 420 29.43 -16.86 -2.85
C LYS A 420 29.12 -15.56 -2.11
N THR A 421 28.21 -15.63 -1.14
CA THR A 421 27.96 -14.52 -0.20
C THR A 421 27.80 -15.01 1.22
N ILE A 422 28.23 -14.21 2.19
CA ILE A 422 28.05 -14.50 3.61
C ILE A 422 26.82 -13.73 4.11
N THR A 423 25.90 -14.44 4.75
CA THR A 423 24.71 -13.85 5.39
C THR A 423 25.09 -13.08 6.66
N LYS A 424 24.16 -12.30 7.21
CA LYS A 424 24.37 -11.61 8.49
C LYS A 424 24.63 -12.57 9.67
N SER A 425 24.17 -13.82 9.58
CA SER A 425 24.42 -14.88 10.56
C SER A 425 25.78 -15.57 10.39
N GLY A 426 26.52 -15.26 9.32
CA GLY A 426 27.80 -15.91 8.99
C GLY A 426 27.67 -17.13 8.07
N ASP A 427 26.45 -17.51 7.68
CA ASP A 427 26.23 -18.64 6.77
C ASP A 427 26.66 -18.29 5.35
N GLU A 428 27.40 -19.18 4.70
CA GLU A 428 27.77 -19.06 3.29
C GLU A 428 26.63 -19.52 2.37
N ILE A 429 26.34 -18.75 1.33
CA ILE A 429 25.42 -19.10 0.25
C ILE A 429 26.24 -19.21 -1.03
N ASP A 430 26.21 -20.39 -1.65
CA ASP A 430 26.77 -20.62 -2.98
C ASP A 430 25.70 -20.35 -4.06
N TRP A 431 25.93 -19.33 -4.89
CA TRP A 431 25.02 -18.94 -5.96
C TRP A 431 25.29 -19.70 -7.26
N THR A 432 26.41 -20.42 -7.38
CA THR A 432 26.74 -21.20 -8.58
C THR A 432 25.76 -22.35 -8.79
N GLU A 433 25.12 -22.80 -7.71
CA GLU A 433 24.07 -23.83 -7.73
C GLU A 433 22.84 -23.43 -8.56
N GLU A 434 22.57 -22.13 -8.72
CA GLU A 434 21.45 -21.62 -9.49
C GLU A 434 21.65 -21.76 -11.01
N GLN A 435 22.90 -21.93 -11.47
CA GLN A 435 23.27 -21.99 -12.89
C GLN A 435 22.49 -20.97 -13.73
N GLU A 436 22.59 -19.70 -13.34
CA GLU A 436 21.76 -18.62 -13.88
C GLU A 436 22.17 -18.27 -15.31
N HIS A 437 21.18 -17.99 -16.15
CA HIS A 437 21.31 -17.35 -17.45
C HIS A 437 20.49 -16.06 -17.44
N ARG A 438 20.96 -15.00 -18.10
CA ARG A 438 20.24 -13.72 -18.19
C ARG A 438 19.96 -13.34 -19.63
N HIS A 439 18.76 -12.81 -19.85
CA HIS A 439 18.35 -12.14 -21.08
C HIS A 439 18.17 -10.65 -20.75
N LEU A 440 18.84 -9.75 -21.46
CA LEU A 440 18.73 -8.31 -21.21
C LEU A 440 17.45 -7.76 -21.86
N GLY A 441 16.63 -7.05 -21.09
CA GLY A 441 15.32 -6.61 -21.54
C GLY A 441 14.24 -7.69 -21.47
N ASN A 442 13.05 -7.36 -21.95
CA ASN A 442 11.89 -8.25 -21.91
C ASN A 442 12.05 -9.37 -22.94
N VAL A 443 11.50 -10.56 -22.64
CA VAL A 443 11.41 -11.65 -23.62
C VAL A 443 10.02 -11.63 -24.24
N ASP A 444 9.96 -11.46 -25.56
CA ASP A 444 8.73 -11.63 -26.34
C ASP A 444 8.45 -13.12 -26.53
N LEU A 445 7.39 -13.59 -25.89
CA LEU A 445 6.99 -14.98 -25.94
C LEU A 445 6.19 -15.31 -27.21
N ALA A 446 5.60 -14.32 -27.86
CA ALA A 446 4.83 -14.52 -29.08
C ALA A 446 5.71 -15.01 -30.24
N ALA A 447 7.00 -14.67 -30.21
CA ALA A 447 8.03 -15.07 -31.18
C ALA A 447 8.55 -16.51 -31.01
N ILE A 448 8.16 -17.21 -29.94
CA ILE A 448 8.58 -18.59 -29.68
C ILE A 448 7.60 -19.56 -30.36
N ALA A 449 8.15 -20.60 -31.00
CA ALA A 449 7.36 -21.63 -31.65
C ALA A 449 6.57 -22.50 -30.65
N ASP A 450 5.51 -23.16 -31.13
CA ASP A 450 4.61 -23.97 -30.29
C ASP A 450 5.29 -25.22 -29.69
N ASP A 451 6.40 -25.67 -30.27
CA ASP A 451 7.20 -26.80 -29.80
C ASP A 451 8.48 -26.39 -29.03
N ALA A 452 8.74 -25.08 -28.93
CA ALA A 452 9.94 -24.52 -28.35
C ALA A 452 9.77 -24.07 -26.88
N ALA A 453 8.60 -24.28 -26.28
CA ALA A 453 8.38 -24.01 -24.86
C ALA A 453 7.33 -24.93 -24.25
N CYS A 454 7.31 -24.99 -22.92
CA CYS A 454 6.23 -25.56 -22.14
C CYS A 454 6.04 -24.80 -20.83
N VAL A 455 4.82 -24.82 -20.31
CA VAL A 455 4.45 -24.17 -19.05
C VAL A 455 4.37 -25.26 -17.97
N PHE A 456 4.70 -24.96 -16.72
CA PHE A 456 4.58 -25.94 -15.64
C PHE A 456 3.86 -25.40 -14.40
N VAL A 457 3.10 -26.30 -13.75
CA VAL A 457 2.26 -26.06 -12.56
C VAL A 457 2.24 -27.29 -11.66
N PRO A 458 1.90 -27.16 -10.35
CA PRO A 458 1.96 -28.30 -9.45
C PRO A 458 0.75 -29.25 -9.54
N THR A 459 -0.40 -28.82 -10.07
CA THR A 459 -1.64 -29.65 -10.07
C THR A 459 -2.30 -29.73 -11.46
N ILE A 460 -3.12 -30.78 -11.67
CA ILE A 460 -3.89 -30.97 -12.91
C ILE A 460 -4.94 -29.87 -13.07
N GLU A 461 -5.62 -29.49 -12.00
CA GLU A 461 -6.66 -28.45 -12.00
C GLU A 461 -6.10 -27.09 -12.48
N GLU A 462 -4.91 -26.71 -12.02
CA GLU A 462 -4.23 -25.51 -12.49
C GLU A 462 -3.73 -25.64 -13.93
N ALA A 463 -3.37 -26.86 -14.36
CA ALA A 463 -2.97 -27.12 -15.74
C ALA A 463 -4.15 -26.93 -16.70
N GLU A 464 -5.31 -27.50 -16.36
CA GLU A 464 -6.56 -27.32 -17.10
C GLU A 464 -6.95 -25.85 -17.20
N HIS A 465 -6.77 -25.07 -16.14
CA HIS A 465 -6.99 -23.63 -16.16
C HIS A 465 -6.06 -22.92 -17.15
N LEU A 466 -4.74 -23.20 -17.11
CA LEU A 466 -3.78 -22.56 -18.01
C LEU A 466 -3.90 -22.99 -19.46
N MET A 467 -4.34 -24.23 -19.75
CA MET A 467 -4.57 -24.69 -21.13
C MET A 467 -5.60 -23.84 -21.88
N GLN A 468 -6.49 -23.15 -21.17
CA GLN A 468 -7.48 -22.27 -21.79
C GLN A 468 -6.83 -21.02 -22.43
N ILE A 469 -5.61 -20.68 -22.02
CA ILE A 469 -4.90 -19.47 -22.45
C ILE A 469 -3.48 -19.74 -22.97
N SER A 470 -2.91 -20.91 -22.69
CA SER A 470 -1.58 -21.32 -23.15
C SER A 470 -1.62 -21.79 -24.60
N ARG A 471 -0.61 -21.40 -25.37
CA ARG A 471 -0.30 -21.99 -26.69
C ARG A 471 0.63 -23.20 -26.61
N TRP A 472 1.27 -23.41 -25.46
CA TRP A 472 2.22 -24.49 -25.23
C TRP A 472 1.65 -25.57 -24.31
N PRO A 473 2.19 -26.80 -24.39
CA PRO A 473 1.86 -27.86 -23.45
C PRO A 473 2.05 -27.42 -22.00
N VAL A 474 1.16 -27.89 -21.13
CA VAL A 474 1.20 -27.60 -19.69
C VAL A 474 1.62 -28.85 -18.93
N ILE A 475 2.63 -28.73 -18.09
CA ILE A 475 3.32 -29.84 -17.44
C ILE A 475 2.97 -29.82 -15.97
N VAL A 476 2.49 -30.97 -15.47
CA VAL A 476 2.25 -31.16 -14.05
C VAL A 476 3.52 -31.69 -13.38
N VAL A 477 4.05 -30.94 -12.42
CA VAL A 477 5.27 -31.32 -11.66
C VAL A 477 4.96 -31.97 -10.32
N GLY A 478 3.71 -31.89 -9.85
CA GLY A 478 3.27 -32.40 -8.56
C GLY A 478 3.75 -31.55 -7.37
N HIS A 479 3.03 -31.65 -6.25
CA HIS A 479 3.55 -31.22 -4.95
C HIS A 479 4.21 -32.41 -4.26
N LYS A 480 5.54 -32.41 -4.10
CA LYS A 480 6.13 -33.19 -3.00
C LYS A 480 5.62 -32.57 -1.69
N LYS A 481 4.58 -33.15 -1.10
CA LYS A 481 4.25 -32.90 0.31
C LYS A 481 5.46 -33.34 1.12
N ARG A 482 6.23 -32.39 1.67
CA ARG A 482 7.13 -32.74 2.76
C ARG A 482 6.26 -33.02 3.98
N SER A 483 6.43 -34.22 4.54
CA SER A 483 6.08 -34.52 5.92
C SER A 483 6.61 -33.37 6.79
N ALA A 484 5.73 -32.83 7.63
CA ALA A 484 6.00 -31.70 8.52
C ALA A 484 7.20 -31.94 9.44
#